data_AF-A0A357I944-F1
#
_entry.id   AF-A0A357I944-F1
#
_cell.length_a   1.000
_cell.length_b   1.000
_cell.length_c   1.000
_cell.angle_alpha   90.00
_cell.angle_beta   90.00
_cell.angle_gamma   90.00
#
_symmetry.space_group_name_H-M   'P 1'
#
loop_
_entity.id
_entity.type
_entity.pdbx_description
1 polymer ?
#
loop_
_entity_poly.entity_id
_entity_poly.type
_entity_poly.pdbx_seq_one_letter_code
_entity_poly.pdbx_strand_id
1 'polypeptide(L)'
;MEATTTATENAAPRSRTLWVPDIAWVEIPAGEFIYGEGNEQPTLHLDAFEIARYPVTNRQYECFVDDGGYEDEQWWDGLKKTELLSCSRGLFIVRYV
;
A
#
# COMPACT_ATOMS: atom_id res chain seq x y z
N MET A 1 -47.08 -5.37 24.53
CA MET A 1 -46.64 -5.06 23.15
C MET A 1 -45.62 -3.94 23.32
N GLU A 2 -44.31 -4.09 23.20
CA GLU A 2 -43.45 -5.16 22.69
C GLU A 2 -42.17 -5.22 23.54
N ALA A 3 -41.47 -6.35 23.44
CA ALA A 3 -40.36 -6.73 24.28
C ALA A 3 -39.04 -6.01 23.94
N THR A 4 -38.27 -5.73 24.99
CA THR A 4 -36.80 -5.90 25.12
C THR A 4 -36.14 -6.63 23.95
N THR A 5 -35.08 -6.06 23.38
CA THR A 5 -33.71 -6.62 23.46
C THR A 5 -32.76 -5.84 22.56
N THR A 6 -31.81 -5.20 23.24
CA THR A 6 -30.50 -4.75 22.80
C THR A 6 -29.84 -5.71 21.79
N ALA A 7 -29.48 -5.21 20.62
CA ALA A 7 -28.44 -5.82 19.79
C ALA A 7 -27.43 -4.73 19.42
N THR A 8 -26.58 -4.41 20.39
CA THR A 8 -25.22 -3.93 20.09
C THR A 8 -24.52 -5.11 19.41
N GLU A 9 -24.60 -5.18 18.08
CA GLU A 9 -23.73 -6.05 17.30
C GLU A 9 -22.34 -5.41 17.32
N ASN A 10 -21.63 -5.64 18.43
CA ASN A 10 -20.19 -5.48 18.47
C ASN A 10 -19.62 -6.41 17.41
N ALA A 11 -19.37 -5.87 16.22
CA ALA A 11 -18.55 -6.50 15.22
C ALA A 11 -17.18 -6.71 15.88
N ALA A 12 -16.95 -7.92 16.39
CA ALA A 12 -15.67 -8.35 16.91
C ALA A 12 -14.57 -7.93 15.93
N PRO A 13 -13.40 -7.43 16.39
CA PRO A 13 -12.31 -7.16 15.48
C PRO A 13 -11.98 -8.48 14.81
N ARG A 14 -12.30 -8.60 13.53
CA ARG A 14 -11.93 -9.77 12.74
C ARG A 14 -10.47 -9.61 12.36
N SER A 15 -9.57 -9.57 13.34
CA SER A 15 -8.16 -9.82 13.09
C SER A 15 -8.02 -11.30 12.76
N ARG A 16 -8.42 -11.66 11.54
CA ARG A 16 -7.94 -12.91 10.95
C ARG A 16 -6.46 -12.66 10.74
N THR A 17 -5.63 -13.10 11.67
CA THR A 17 -4.19 -13.19 11.45
C THR A 17 -4.00 -14.04 10.20
N LEU A 18 -3.76 -13.39 9.07
CA LEU A 18 -3.53 -14.07 7.81
C LEU A 18 -2.14 -14.65 7.89
N TRP A 19 -2.03 -15.98 7.87
CA TRP A 19 -0.76 -16.69 7.75
C TRP A 19 -0.27 -16.57 6.31
N VAL A 20 0.15 -15.37 5.93
CA VAL A 20 0.84 -15.12 4.67
C VAL A 20 2.34 -15.24 4.97
N PRO A 21 3.12 -15.92 4.12
CA PRO A 21 4.57 -15.93 4.29
C PRO A 21 5.12 -14.50 4.29
N ASP A 22 6.12 -14.29 5.14
CA ASP A 22 6.84 -13.03 5.25
C ASP A 22 7.53 -12.65 3.93
N ILE A 23 7.93 -11.39 3.80
CA ILE A 23 8.60 -10.89 2.59
C ILE A 23 9.97 -11.56 2.48
N ALA A 24 10.22 -12.19 1.33
CA ALA A 24 11.51 -12.75 1.01
C ALA A 24 12.46 -11.62 0.56
N TRP A 25 13.19 -11.05 1.51
CA TRP A 25 14.18 -10.00 1.25
C TRP A 25 15.42 -10.53 0.52
N VAL A 26 15.95 -9.71 -0.38
CA VAL A 26 17.22 -9.93 -1.07
C VAL A 26 18.10 -8.71 -0.80
N GLU A 27 19.24 -8.95 -0.19
CA GLU A 27 20.25 -7.92 0.04
C GLU A 27 20.97 -7.59 -1.27
N ILE A 28 21.05 -6.30 -1.55
CA ILE A 28 21.86 -5.72 -2.61
C ILE A 28 23.03 -5.00 -1.94
N PRO A 29 24.28 -5.47 -2.11
CA PRO A 29 25.43 -4.88 -1.44
C PRO A 29 25.69 -3.46 -1.95
N ALA A 30 26.32 -2.64 -1.10
CA ALA A 30 26.74 -1.30 -1.48
C ALA A 30 27.73 -1.34 -2.65
N GLY A 31 27.61 -0.38 -3.57
CA GLY A 31 28.49 -0.35 -4.73
C GLY A 31 28.19 0.76 -5.73
N GLU A 32 29.10 0.88 -6.69
CA GLU A 32 28.91 1.72 -7.86
C GLU A 32 28.24 0.92 -8.99
N PHE A 33 27.26 1.54 -9.63
CA PHE A 33 26.58 0.95 -10.79
C PHE A 33 26.24 2.05 -11.81
N ILE A 34 26.07 1.62 -13.05
CA ILE A 34 25.69 2.52 -14.15
C ILE A 34 24.17 2.46 -14.29
N TYR A 35 23.54 3.63 -14.36
CA TYR A 35 22.09 3.74 -14.52
C TYR A 35 21.75 4.57 -15.76
N GLY A 36 20.68 4.20 -16.49
CA GLY A 36 20.23 4.88 -17.70
C GLY A 36 20.45 4.09 -18.98
N GLU A 37 20.02 4.65 -20.10
CA GLU A 37 20.17 4.07 -21.44
C GLU A 37 20.76 5.10 -22.41
N GLY A 38 21.46 4.64 -23.46
CA GLY A 38 22.03 5.50 -24.48
C GLY A 38 23.31 6.22 -24.04
N ASN A 39 23.48 7.49 -24.44
CA ASN A 39 24.71 8.25 -24.17
C ASN A 39 24.77 8.85 -22.75
N GLU A 40 23.68 8.80 -21.99
CA GLU A 40 23.58 9.34 -20.63
C GLU A 40 23.53 8.19 -19.63
N GLN A 41 24.72 7.71 -19.26
CA GLN A 41 24.93 6.60 -18.34
C GLN A 41 25.80 7.05 -17.16
N PRO A 42 25.27 7.86 -16.22
CA PRO A 42 26.00 8.22 -15.02
C PRO A 42 26.32 7.00 -14.15
N THR A 43 27.53 6.98 -13.58
CA THR A 43 27.88 6.09 -12.48
C THR A 43 27.30 6.66 -11.19
N LEU A 44 26.51 5.86 -10.48
CA LEU A 44 25.90 6.20 -9.21
C LEU A 44 26.42 5.28 -8.11
N HIS A 45 26.48 5.80 -6.89
CA HIS A 45 26.78 5.03 -5.69
C HIS A 45 25.49 4.80 -4.90
N LEU A 46 25.24 3.55 -4.48
CA LEU A 46 24.18 3.21 -3.54
C LEU A 46 24.77 2.44 -2.38
N ASP A 47 24.29 2.80 -1.17
CA ASP A 47 24.51 2.01 0.02
C ASP A 47 23.76 0.67 -0.06
N ALA A 48 24.11 -0.26 0.83
CA ALA A 48 23.46 -1.56 0.87
C ALA A 48 21.98 -1.40 1.25
N PHE A 49 21.11 -2.10 0.53
CA PHE A 49 19.67 -2.09 0.79
C PHE A 49 19.06 -3.46 0.49
N GLU A 50 17.84 -3.67 0.96
CA GLU A 50 17.09 -4.90 0.71
C GLU A 50 15.88 -4.61 -0.18
N ILE A 51 15.59 -5.53 -1.10
CA ILE A 51 14.38 -5.48 -1.93
C ILE A 51 13.66 -6.81 -1.89
N ALA A 52 12.32 -6.77 -1.93
CA ALA A 52 11.51 -7.97 -1.98
C ALA A 52 11.79 -8.75 -3.28
N ARG A 53 12.03 -10.06 -3.15
CA ARG A 53 12.21 -10.97 -4.31
C ARG A 53 10.96 -11.02 -5.20
N TYR A 54 9.78 -10.86 -4.60
CA TYR A 54 8.49 -10.93 -5.28
C TYR A 54 7.65 -9.69 -4.95
N PRO A 55 6.78 -9.25 -5.88
CA PRO A 55 5.82 -8.20 -5.58
C PRO A 55 4.89 -8.59 -4.44
N VAL A 56 4.36 -7.57 -3.74
CA VAL A 56 3.35 -7.76 -2.69
C VAL A 56 2.11 -8.41 -3.29
N THR A 57 1.67 -9.51 -2.70
CA THR A 57 0.48 -10.24 -3.14
C THR A 57 -0.80 -9.63 -2.57
N ASN A 58 -1.94 -9.87 -3.23
CA ASN A 58 -3.25 -9.44 -2.72
C ASN A 58 -3.51 -9.92 -1.28
N ARG A 59 -3.06 -11.14 -0.94
CA ARG A 59 -3.24 -11.71 0.40
C ARG A 59 -2.40 -11.01 1.47
N GLN A 60 -1.19 -10.57 1.13
CA GLN A 60 -0.36 -9.75 2.01
C GLN A 60 -0.92 -8.34 2.14
N TYR A 61 -1.44 -7.79 1.04
CA TYR A 61 -2.07 -6.47 1.03
C TYR A 61 -3.36 -6.43 1.85
N GLU A 62 -4.13 -7.52 1.90
CA GLU A 62 -5.30 -7.62 2.80
C GLU A 62 -4.94 -7.40 4.27
N CYS A 63 -3.74 -7.79 4.73
CA CYS A 63 -3.29 -7.49 6.10
C CYS A 63 -3.22 -5.97 6.36
N PHE A 64 -2.74 -5.20 5.37
CA PHE A 64 -2.68 -3.73 5.47
C PHE A 64 -4.07 -3.11 5.54
N VAL A 65 -5.03 -3.64 4.77
CA VAL A 65 -6.42 -3.16 4.79
C VAL A 65 -7.10 -3.54 6.11
N ASP A 66 -6.94 -4.79 6.57
CA ASP A 66 -7.55 -5.29 7.80
C ASP A 66 -7.03 -4.57 9.05
N ASP A 67 -5.80 -4.04 9.02
CA ASP A 67 -5.20 -3.23 10.09
C ASP A 67 -5.60 -1.74 10.01
N GLY A 68 -6.46 -1.35 9.07
CA GLY A 68 -6.91 0.03 8.91
C GLY A 68 -5.85 0.97 8.31
N GLY A 69 -4.95 0.45 7.47
CA GLY A 69 -3.86 1.22 6.90
C GLY A 69 -4.27 2.39 6.00
N TYR A 70 -5.53 2.44 5.55
CA TYR A 70 -6.08 3.59 4.84
C TYR A 70 -6.55 4.72 5.77
N GLU A 71 -6.95 4.38 6.98
CA GLU A 71 -7.43 5.28 8.00
C GLU A 71 -6.28 5.93 8.80
N ASP A 72 -5.14 5.26 8.84
CA ASP A 72 -3.96 5.74 9.54
C ASP A 72 -3.12 6.69 8.67
N GLU A 73 -3.24 7.98 8.93
CA GLU A 73 -2.58 9.05 8.18
C GLU A 73 -1.05 9.00 8.24
N GLN A 74 -0.45 8.32 9.24
CA GLN A 74 1.01 8.27 9.38
C GLN A 74 1.70 7.62 8.17
N TRP A 75 1.01 6.67 7.50
CA TRP A 75 1.52 5.98 6.31
C TRP A 75 1.50 6.84 5.05
N TRP A 76 0.80 7.97 5.11
CA TRP A 76 0.57 8.87 3.97
C TRP A 76 1.21 10.24 4.16
N ASP A 77 1.85 10.48 5.30
CA ASP A 77 2.51 11.76 5.59
C ASP A 77 3.62 12.04 4.56
N GLY A 78 3.69 13.28 4.09
CA GLY A 78 4.61 13.72 3.04
C GLY A 78 4.28 13.23 1.62
N LEU A 79 3.29 12.36 1.42
CA LEU A 79 2.80 12.01 0.09
C LEU A 79 1.79 13.05 -0.40
N LYS A 80 2.05 13.63 -1.58
CA LYS A 80 1.07 14.51 -2.23
C LYS A 80 -0.08 13.68 -2.77
N LYS A 81 -1.23 13.70 -2.09
CA LYS A 81 -2.49 13.29 -2.70
C LYS A 81 -2.79 14.32 -3.78
N THR A 82 -2.63 13.94 -5.05
CA THR A 82 -3.11 14.76 -6.16
C THR A 82 -4.61 14.90 -5.98
N GLU A 83 -5.05 16.05 -5.48
CA GLU A 83 -6.46 16.42 -5.45
C GLU A 83 -6.93 16.44 -6.91
N LEU A 84 -7.66 15.39 -7.31
CA LEU A 84 -8.44 15.45 -8.53
C LEU A 84 -9.37 16.65 -8.37
N LEU A 85 -9.10 17.66 -9.21
CA LEU A 85 -9.75 18.96 -9.18
C LEU A 85 -11.24 18.82 -8.89
N SER A 86 -11.71 19.67 -7.98
CA SER A 86 -13.10 20.11 -7.90
C SER A 86 -13.67 20.28 -9.31
N CYS A 87 -14.38 19.26 -9.78
CA CYS A 87 -15.02 19.25 -11.08
C CYS A 87 -16.32 20.05 -10.96
N SER A 88 -16.23 21.38 -10.94
CA SER A 88 -17.37 22.25 -11.23
C SER A 88 -17.55 22.34 -12.75
N ARG A 89 -18.00 21.22 -13.34
CA ARG A 89 -18.73 21.09 -14.61
C ARG A 89 -18.65 19.65 -15.07
N GLY A 90 -19.78 18.95 -14.95
CA GLY A 90 -19.89 17.52 -15.14
C GLY A 90 -19.28 17.01 -16.45
N LEU A 91 -18.48 15.96 -16.31
CA LEU A 91 -18.55 14.81 -17.19
C LEU A 91 -18.01 13.59 -16.43
N PHE A 92 -18.90 12.65 -16.15
CA PHE A 92 -18.63 11.37 -15.53
C PHE A 92 -17.92 10.46 -16.56
N ILE A 93 -16.63 10.23 -16.36
CA ILE A 93 -15.88 9.12 -16.98
C ILE A 93 -14.92 8.71 -15.86
N VAL A 94 -15.13 7.59 -15.15
CA VAL A 94 -14.72 6.25 -15.58
C VAL A 94 -15.70 5.21 -15.03
N ARG A 95 -16.38 4.47 -15.91
CA ARG A 95 -16.82 3.10 -15.59
C ARG A 95 -15.57 2.23 -15.68
N TYR A 96 -15.18 1.63 -14.56
CA TYR A 96 -14.45 0.37 -14.64
C TYR A 96 -15.42 -0.70 -15.16
N VAL A 97 -14.98 -1.47 -16.15
CA VAL A 97 -15.62 -2.73 -16.55
C VAL A 97 -15.41 -3.76 -15.44
#